data_AF-A0A7S2GLR2-F1
#
_entry.id   AF-A0A7S2GLR2-F1
#
_cell.length_a   1.000
_cell.length_b   1.000
_cell.length_c   1.000
_cell.angle_alpha   90.00
_cell.angle_beta   90.00
_cell.angle_gamma   90.00
#
_symmetry.space_group_name_H-M   'P 1'
#
loop_
_entity.id
_entity.type
_entity.pdbx_description
1 polymer ?
#
loop_
_entity_poly.entity_id
_entity_poly.type
_entity_poly.pdbx_seq_one_letter_code
_entity_poly.pdbx_strand_id
1 'polypeptide(L)'
;NVHTMGQEIGTIQTLDESPPSFTYLAMLDPTADNSSIVVTFQLNEAGTTYCRVTRSDSGETTLRINQILSANYAAEVLAPSTNGFITVDKLESRDPPDMVLHQATQYDVYCWAKDSAVDSQNQ
;
A
#
# COMPACT_ATOMS: atom_id res chain seq x y z
N ASN A 1 -26.54 -16.69 44.86
CA ASN A 1 -25.40 -16.05 44.19
C ASN A 1 -25.24 -16.64 42.82
N VAL A 2 -25.64 -15.88 41.81
CA VAL A 2 -25.66 -16.30 40.40
C VAL A 2 -24.24 -16.18 39.86
N HIS A 3 -23.79 -17.23 39.17
CA HIS A 3 -22.46 -17.38 38.60
C HIS A 3 -22.11 -16.24 37.64
N THR A 4 -21.07 -15.47 37.94
CA THR A 4 -20.39 -14.64 36.94
C THR A 4 -19.51 -15.56 36.08
N MET A 5 -20.04 -15.98 34.94
CA MET A 5 -19.19 -16.49 33.87
C MET A 5 -18.34 -15.32 33.38
N GLY A 6 -17.05 -15.35 33.71
CA GLY A 6 -16.07 -14.44 33.12
C GLY A 6 -16.12 -14.65 31.62
N GLN A 7 -16.47 -13.60 30.89
CA GLN A 7 -16.50 -13.61 29.44
C GLN A 7 -15.05 -13.51 28.93
N GLU A 8 -14.27 -14.56 29.14
CA GLU A 8 -12.97 -14.75 28.49
C GLU A 8 -13.22 -15.26 27.07
N ILE A 9 -13.63 -14.34 26.19
CA ILE A 9 -13.56 -14.62 24.75
C ILE A 9 -12.10 -14.44 24.34
N GLY A 10 -11.40 -15.55 24.15
CA GLY A 10 -10.11 -15.56 23.46
C GLY A 10 -10.34 -15.40 21.95
N THR A 11 -9.70 -14.41 21.34
CA THR A 11 -9.66 -14.28 19.88
C THR A 11 -8.51 -15.12 19.34
N ILE A 12 -8.82 -16.16 18.56
CA ILE A 12 -7.81 -16.85 17.73
C ILE A 12 -7.71 -16.04 16.44
N GLN A 13 -6.61 -15.31 16.27
CA GLN A 13 -6.25 -14.73 14.99
C GLN A 13 -5.41 -15.78 14.26
N THR A 14 -6.02 -16.44 13.27
CA THR A 14 -5.29 -17.38 12.41
C THR A 14 -4.31 -16.59 11.56
N LEU A 15 -3.10 -17.13 11.35
CA LEU A 15 -2.23 -16.72 10.25
C LEU A 15 -3.08 -16.71 8.97
N ASP A 16 -3.35 -15.54 8.40
CA ASP A 16 -3.74 -15.51 7.00
C ASP A 16 -2.46 -15.72 6.21
N GLU A 17 -2.25 -16.94 5.72
CA GLU A 17 -1.08 -17.27 4.91
C GLU A 17 -1.24 -16.77 3.48
N SER A 18 -2.41 -16.24 3.09
CA SER A 18 -2.61 -15.63 1.79
C SER A 18 -2.27 -14.13 1.85
N PRO A 19 -1.41 -13.62 0.95
CA PRO A 19 -1.15 -12.19 0.92
C PRO A 19 -2.42 -11.43 0.49
N PRO A 20 -2.60 -10.18 0.97
CA PRO A 20 -3.75 -9.38 0.59
C PRO A 20 -3.80 -9.16 -0.91
N SER A 21 -5.01 -9.19 -1.45
CA SER A 21 -5.29 -8.95 -2.87
C SER A 21 -6.00 -7.61 -3.06
N PHE A 22 -5.63 -6.91 -4.14
CA PHE A 22 -6.29 -5.67 -4.52
C PHE A 22 -7.70 -5.96 -5.05
N THR A 23 -8.71 -5.48 -4.34
CA THR A 23 -10.10 -5.46 -4.82
C THR A 23 -10.39 -4.20 -5.65
N TYR A 24 -9.60 -3.16 -5.42
CA TYR A 24 -9.58 -1.92 -6.20
C TYR A 24 -8.15 -1.40 -6.28
N LEU A 25 -7.73 -0.98 -7.47
CA LEU A 25 -6.47 -0.29 -7.69
C LEU A 25 -6.64 0.67 -8.85
N ALA A 26 -6.59 1.96 -8.56
CA ALA A 26 -6.75 3.01 -9.55
C ALA A 26 -5.88 4.22 -9.21
N MET A 27 -5.66 5.05 -10.22
CA MET A 27 -5.09 6.38 -10.03
C MET A 27 -6.25 7.37 -9.98
N LEU A 28 -6.25 8.26 -8.99
CA LEU A 28 -7.07 9.47 -9.05
C LEU A 28 -6.63 10.29 -10.26
N ASP A 29 -7.59 10.96 -10.90
CA ASP A 29 -7.35 11.76 -12.10
C ASP A 29 -6.15 12.71 -11.88
N PRO A 30 -5.01 12.49 -12.58
CA PRO A 30 -3.79 13.25 -12.36
C PRO A 30 -3.93 14.72 -12.80
N THR A 31 -5.04 15.10 -13.43
CA THR A 31 -5.31 16.51 -13.79
C THR A 31 -5.70 17.39 -12.60
N ALA A 32 -5.99 16.80 -11.43
CA ALA A 32 -6.27 17.55 -10.20
C ALA A 32 -5.00 18.02 -9.48
N ASP A 33 -3.89 17.26 -9.59
CA ASP A 33 -2.61 17.55 -8.95
C ASP A 33 -1.45 17.29 -9.92
N ASN A 34 -1.05 18.32 -10.68
CA ASN A 34 -0.02 18.23 -11.73
C ASN A 34 1.40 17.88 -11.23
N SER A 35 1.61 17.70 -9.93
CA SER A 35 2.92 17.39 -9.32
C SER A 35 2.94 16.05 -8.58
N SER A 36 1.84 15.30 -8.57
CA SER A 36 1.79 14.02 -7.84
C SER A 36 0.87 13.01 -8.48
N ILE A 37 1.17 11.74 -8.27
CA ILE A 37 0.32 10.61 -8.61
C ILE A 37 -0.34 10.13 -7.31
N VAL A 38 -1.67 10.14 -7.25
CA VAL A 38 -2.40 9.62 -6.09
C VAL A 38 -2.99 8.26 -6.45
N VAL A 39 -2.44 7.22 -5.84
CA VAL A 39 -2.94 5.85 -5.96
C VAL A 39 -4.04 5.65 -4.93
N THR A 40 -5.22 5.23 -5.39
CA THR A 40 -6.31 4.77 -4.53
C THR A 40 -6.40 3.26 -4.62
N PHE A 41 -6.43 2.59 -3.47
CA PHE A 41 -6.51 1.14 -3.41
C PHE A 41 -7.50 0.66 -2.35
N GLN A 42 -7.96 -0.57 -2.52
CA GLN A 42 -8.67 -1.35 -1.51
C GLN A 42 -8.11 -2.76 -1.49
N LEU A 43 -8.04 -3.36 -0.30
CA LEU A 43 -7.64 -4.74 -0.08
C LEU A 43 -8.84 -5.59 0.35
N ASN A 44 -8.78 -6.89 0.11
CA ASN A 44 -9.77 -7.86 0.63
C ASN A 44 -9.63 -8.14 2.13
N GLU A 45 -8.61 -7.57 2.80
CA GLU A 45 -8.31 -7.69 4.22
C GLU A 45 -7.49 -6.48 4.73
N ALA A 46 -7.12 -6.46 6.01
CA ALA A 46 -6.21 -5.44 6.55
C ALA A 46 -4.79 -5.66 6.02
N GLY A 47 -4.10 -4.59 5.61
CA GLY A 47 -2.78 -4.72 5.03
C GLY A 47 -2.12 -3.39 4.70
N THR A 48 -0.83 -3.45 4.40
CA THR A 48 -0.03 -2.30 3.95
C THR A 48 0.27 -2.43 2.46
N THR A 49 -0.13 -1.43 1.68
CA THR A 49 0.27 -1.32 0.27
C THR A 49 1.50 -0.43 0.14
N TYR A 50 2.42 -0.86 -0.72
CA TYR A 50 3.61 -0.13 -1.12
C TYR A 50 3.54 0.11 -2.62
N CYS A 51 3.92 1.30 -3.09
CA CYS A 51 3.94 1.61 -4.51
C CYS A 51 5.27 2.26 -4.92
N ARG A 52 5.63 2.04 -6.18
CA ARG A 52 6.71 2.75 -6.86
C ARG A 52 6.25 3.14 -8.25
N VAL A 53 6.73 4.30 -8.70
CA VAL A 53 6.49 4.79 -10.05
C VAL A 53 7.79 4.75 -10.84
N THR A 54 7.70 4.42 -12.12
CA THR A 54 8.81 4.51 -13.08
C THR A 54 8.35 5.29 -14.28
N ARG A 55 9.28 5.97 -14.96
CA ARG A 55 8.92 6.58 -16.25
C ARG A 55 8.73 5.49 -17.29
N SER A 56 7.65 5.55 -18.05
CA SER A 56 7.35 4.53 -19.06
C SER A 56 8.39 4.47 -20.20
N ASP A 57 9.13 5.56 -20.43
CA ASP A 57 10.21 5.63 -21.41
C ASP A 57 11.59 5.19 -20.87
N SER A 58 11.68 4.78 -19.60
CA SER A 58 12.95 4.32 -18.98
C SER A 58 13.36 2.91 -19.40
N GLY A 59 12.45 2.13 -19.99
CA GLY A 59 12.67 0.71 -20.31
C GLY A 59 12.54 -0.23 -19.10
N GLU A 60 12.23 0.29 -17.91
CA GLU A 60 11.96 -0.50 -16.71
C GLU A 60 10.51 -1.03 -16.77
N THR A 61 10.33 -2.24 -17.31
CA THR A 61 9.01 -2.84 -17.53
C THR A 61 8.57 -3.81 -16.43
N THR A 62 9.48 -4.24 -15.56
CA THR A 62 9.19 -5.15 -14.45
C THR A 62 9.96 -4.72 -13.20
N LEU A 63 9.25 -4.51 -12.09
CA LEU A 63 9.85 -4.23 -10.79
C LEU A 63 9.80 -5.45 -9.86
N ARG A 64 10.89 -5.64 -9.12
CA ARG A 64 10.95 -6.58 -7.98
C ARG A 64 10.41 -5.93 -6.72
N ILE A 65 9.90 -6.73 -5.79
CA ILE A 65 9.33 -6.23 -4.51
C ILE A 65 10.32 -5.33 -3.76
N ASN A 66 11.60 -5.69 -3.69
CA ASN A 66 12.61 -4.87 -3.02
C ASN A 66 12.82 -3.49 -3.66
N GLN A 67 12.56 -3.35 -4.97
CA GLN A 67 12.60 -2.05 -5.65
C GLN A 67 11.35 -1.23 -5.36
N ILE A 68 10.18 -1.87 -5.20
CA ILE A 68 8.95 -1.20 -4.76
C ILE A 68 9.13 -0.67 -3.33
N LEU A 69 9.69 -1.49 -2.44
CA LEU A 69 9.95 -1.12 -1.05
C LEU A 69 10.99 0.00 -0.91
N SER A 70 11.97 0.10 -1.80
CA SER A 70 12.99 1.15 -1.73
C SER A 70 12.41 2.55 -1.92
N ALA A 71 11.38 2.67 -2.77
CA ALA A 71 10.72 3.94 -3.06
C ALA A 71 10.07 4.54 -1.82
N ASN A 72 9.73 3.69 -0.84
CA ASN A 72 9.31 4.09 0.49
C ASN A 72 8.03 4.97 0.46
N TYR A 73 7.13 4.65 -0.46
CA TYR A 73 5.74 5.12 -0.47
C TYR A 73 4.83 3.98 -0.04
N ALA A 74 4.10 4.17 1.06
CA ALA A 74 3.23 3.15 1.63
C ALA A 74 2.02 3.75 2.33
N ALA A 75 0.94 2.98 2.41
CA ALA A 75 -0.21 3.26 3.25
C ALA A 75 -0.85 1.97 3.75
N GLU A 76 -1.38 2.02 4.98
CA GLU A 76 -2.07 0.91 5.62
C GLU A 76 -3.59 1.10 5.56
N VAL A 77 -4.32 0.00 5.36
CA VAL A 77 -5.75 -0.09 5.60
C VAL A 77 -6.00 -1.13 6.69
N LEU A 78 -6.81 -0.78 7.69
CA LEU A 78 -7.05 -1.61 8.87
C LEU A 78 -8.24 -2.57 8.71
N ALA A 79 -8.92 -2.51 7.57
CA ALA A 79 -10.12 -3.30 7.30
C ALA A 79 -10.30 -3.49 5.78
N PRO A 80 -10.95 -4.60 5.37
CA PRO A 80 -11.25 -4.85 3.96
C PRO A 80 -12.10 -3.74 3.35
N SER A 81 -11.96 -3.53 2.04
CA SER A 81 -12.75 -2.57 1.24
C SER A 81 -12.66 -1.12 1.73
N THR A 82 -11.71 -0.79 2.60
CA THR A 82 -11.43 0.58 3.03
C THR A 82 -10.56 1.26 1.98
N ASN A 83 -10.88 2.50 1.63
CA ASN A 83 -10.06 3.29 0.72
C ASN A 83 -8.74 3.68 1.39
N GLY A 84 -7.64 3.20 0.83
CA GLY A 84 -6.29 3.70 1.11
C GLY A 84 -5.82 4.64 0.01
N PHE A 85 -4.95 5.59 0.38
CA PHE A 85 -4.38 6.58 -0.53
C PHE A 85 -2.85 6.63 -0.37
N ILE A 86 -2.13 6.57 -1.49
CA ILE A 86 -0.68 6.78 -1.54
C ILE A 86 -0.41 7.93 -2.51
N THR A 87 0.16 9.02 -1.99
CA THR A 87 0.60 10.15 -2.80
C THR A 87 2.08 10.00 -3.13
N VAL A 88 2.39 9.93 -4.42
CA VAL A 88 3.75 9.83 -4.96
C VAL A 88 4.12 11.14 -5.64
N ASP A 89 5.16 11.81 -5.16
CA ASP A 89 5.63 13.12 -5.63
C ASP A 89 7.03 13.07 -6.29
N LYS A 90 7.74 11.95 -6.14
CA LYS A 90 9.10 11.68 -6.65
C LYS A 90 9.25 10.20 -7.03
N LEU A 91 10.35 9.83 -7.68
CA LEU A 91 10.61 8.42 -8.01
C LEU A 91 10.89 7.59 -6.74
N GLU A 92 11.72 8.12 -5.85
CA GLU A 92 11.91 7.61 -4.49
C GLU A 92 11.57 8.73 -3.50
N SER A 93 10.85 8.42 -2.41
CA SER A 93 10.47 9.44 -1.40
C SER A 93 11.67 10.15 -0.77
N ARG A 94 12.83 9.48 -0.76
CA ARG A 94 14.11 9.98 -0.24
C ARG A 94 14.89 10.85 -1.22
N ASP A 95 14.45 10.93 -2.47
CA ASP A 95 15.11 11.76 -3.46
C ASP A 95 15.09 13.24 -3.02
N PRO A 96 16.12 14.02 -3.41
CA PRO A 96 16.17 15.46 -3.18
C PRO A 96 14.86 16.17 -3.57
N PRO A 97 14.49 17.26 -2.89
CA PRO A 97 13.20 17.94 -3.11
C PRO A 97 13.05 18.54 -4.53
N ASP A 98 14.13 18.69 -5.27
CA ASP A 98 14.17 19.13 -6.67
C ASP A 98 13.98 17.99 -7.69
N MET A 99 14.12 16.73 -7.26
CA MET A 99 13.92 15.53 -8.09
C MET A 99 12.44 15.10 -8.11
N VAL A 100 11.57 16.01 -8.51
CA VAL A 100 10.11 15.80 -8.61
C VAL A 100 9.70 15.07 -9.88
N LEU A 101 8.48 14.53 -9.88
CA LEU A 101 7.86 14.04 -11.10
C LEU A 101 7.70 15.17 -12.14
N HIS A 102 7.95 14.83 -13.40
CA HIS A 102 7.87 15.76 -14.52
C HIS A 102 6.45 15.78 -15.09
N GLN A 103 5.95 16.99 -15.35
CA GLN A 103 4.67 17.18 -16.04
C GLN A 103 4.72 16.60 -17.46
N ALA A 104 3.54 16.25 -17.98
CA ALA A 104 3.38 15.69 -19.33
C ALA A 104 4.25 14.45 -19.61
N THR A 105 4.69 13.75 -18.56
CA THR A 105 5.46 12.51 -18.64
C THR A 105 4.57 11.34 -18.24
N GLN A 106 4.65 10.25 -18.99
CA GLN A 106 3.94 9.01 -18.65
C GLN A 106 4.73 8.21 -17.62
N TYR A 107 4.02 7.74 -16.59
CA TYR A 107 4.57 6.91 -15.52
C TYR A 107 3.79 5.60 -15.41
N ASP A 108 4.52 4.51 -15.18
CA ASP A 108 3.96 3.23 -14.78
C ASP A 108 4.00 3.11 -13.26
N VAL A 109 2.91 2.60 -12.68
CA VAL A 109 2.75 2.44 -11.23
C VAL A 109 2.72 0.96 -10.89
N TYR A 110 3.61 0.54 -10.00
CA TYR A 110 3.70 -0.83 -9.51
C TYR A 110 3.44 -0.84 -8.01
N CYS A 111 2.42 -1.58 -7.60
CA CYS A 111 2.06 -1.70 -6.19
C CYS A 111 2.13 -3.16 -5.73
N TRP A 112 2.51 -3.33 -4.46
CA TRP A 112 2.58 -4.61 -3.78
C TRP A 112 1.94 -4.46 -2.40
N ALA A 113 1.10 -5.41 -2.02
CA ALA A 113 0.45 -5.44 -0.72
C ALA A 113 1.11 -6.47 0.20
N LYS A 114 1.32 -6.08 1.46
CA LYS A 114 1.80 -6.92 2.55
C LYS A 114 0.68 -7.06 3.57
N ASP A 115 0.49 -8.27 4.07
CA ASP A 115 -0.40 -8.53 5.20
C ASP A 115 0.03 -7.72 6.45
N SER A 116 -0.96 -7.23 7.20
CA SER A 116 -0.81 -6.54 8.49
C SER A 116 -1.10 -7.46 9.68
N ALA A 117 -1.35 -8.77 9.50
CA ALA A 117 -1.54 -9.70 10.61
C ALA A 117 -0.36 -9.64 11.59
N VAL A 118 -0.68 -9.30 12.84
CA VAL A 118 0.28 -9.20 13.94
C VAL A 118 0.70 -10.61 14.35
N ASP A 119 2.01 -10.85 14.41
CA ASP A 119 2.58 -12.07 14.99
C ASP A 119 2.18 -12.18 16.47
N SER A 120 1.20 -13.04 16.75
CA SER A 120 0.77 -13.33 18.13
C SER A 120 1.71 -14.28 18.88
N GLN A 121 2.81 -14.75 18.25
CA GLN A 121 3.79 -15.65 18.89
C GLN A 121 4.90 -14.91 19.65
N ASN A 122 4.85 -13.57 19.74
CA ASN A 122 5.83 -12.74 20.46
C ASN A 122 5.23 -11.82 21.54
N GLN A 123 4.16 -12.27 22.23
CA GLN A 123 3.70 -11.66 23.48
C GLN A 123 3.80 -12.62 24.66
#